data_AF-A0A840CJN8-F1
#
_entry.id   AF-A0A840CJN8-F1
#
_cell.length_a   1.000
_cell.length_b   1.000
_cell.length_c   1.000
_cell.angle_alpha   90.00
_cell.angle_beta   90.00
_cell.angle_gamma   90.00
#
_symmetry.space_group_name_H-M   'P 1'
#
loop_
_entity.id
_entity.type
_entity.pdbx_description
1 polymer ?
#
loop_
_entity_poly.entity_id
_entity_poly.type
_entity_poly.pdbx_seq_one_letter_code
_entity_poly.pdbx_strand_id
1 'polypeptide(L)'
;MERANLFQLGIGLETGAHAEDTCGLSAANDTPDIFDETRDDHFIRRDGRVFAGTHLIIEVVNGHGLDEEAGIQKAFRDCVTACGATLLHIHTHKFSPQGVSGVAVLAESHISVHTWPEIGYGAFDVFMCGDADPWKAVDVLKRAFATDDVRVKELLRGDGLVTGAAAA
;
A
#
# COMPACT_ATOMS: atom_id res chain seq x y z
N MET A 1 11.95 -10.54 -38.76
CA MET A 1 11.99 -9.10 -38.51
C MET A 1 10.56 -8.66 -38.29
N GLU A 2 10.15 -8.39 -37.05
CA GLU A 2 9.29 -7.24 -36.69
C GLU A 2 8.95 -7.25 -35.19
N ARG A 3 9.82 -6.50 -34.47
CA ARG A 3 9.57 -5.51 -33.42
C ARG A 3 8.53 -5.80 -32.33
N ALA A 4 9.08 -5.92 -31.11
CA ALA A 4 8.42 -5.64 -29.85
C ALA A 4 7.69 -4.29 -29.89
N ASN A 5 6.40 -4.29 -29.54
CA ASN A 5 5.66 -3.06 -29.30
C ASN A 5 5.89 -2.62 -27.85
N LEU A 6 6.78 -1.64 -27.75
CA LEU A 6 7.03 -0.74 -26.64
C LEU A 6 5.70 -0.10 -26.19
N PHE A 7 5.30 -0.33 -24.94
CA PHE A 7 4.19 0.39 -24.31
C PHE A 7 4.58 1.87 -24.16
N GLN A 8 3.92 2.73 -24.95
CA GLN A 8 4.05 4.18 -24.87
C GLN A 8 3.02 4.70 -23.87
N LEU A 9 3.48 5.15 -22.70
CA LEU A 9 2.67 5.81 -21.67
C LEU A 9 2.19 7.17 -22.20
N GLY A 10 0.88 7.29 -22.42
CA GLY A 10 0.19 8.53 -22.73
C GLY A 10 -0.24 9.23 -21.45
N ILE A 11 0.55 10.23 -21.06
CA ILE A 11 0.30 11.23 -20.02
C ILE A 11 -0.92 12.08 -20.42
N GLY A 12 -1.90 12.22 -19.52
CA GLY A 12 -3.08 13.04 -19.75
C GLY A 12 -3.90 13.20 -18.47
N LEU A 13 -3.37 13.92 -17.48
CA LEU A 13 -4.16 14.48 -16.40
C LEU A 13 -3.95 15.99 -16.40
N GLU A 14 -4.99 16.74 -16.76
CA GLU A 14 -5.03 18.18 -16.60
C GLU A 14 -5.09 18.50 -15.09
N THR A 15 -4.00 19.04 -14.55
CA THR A 15 -3.96 19.51 -13.16
C THR A 15 -4.51 20.94 -13.11
N GLY A 16 -5.69 21.09 -12.52
CA GLY A 16 -6.18 22.39 -12.05
C GLY A 16 -5.29 22.88 -10.91
N ALA A 17 -4.38 23.81 -11.20
CA ALA A 17 -3.57 24.47 -10.20
C ALA A 17 -4.43 25.49 -9.44
N HIS A 18 -4.72 25.22 -8.17
CA HIS A 18 -5.10 26.26 -7.22
C HIS A 18 -3.82 26.96 -6.75
N ALA A 19 -3.81 28.29 -6.84
CA ALA A 19 -2.70 29.13 -6.41
C ALA A 19 -2.55 29.08 -4.88
N GLU A 20 -1.33 28.82 -4.41
CA GLU A 20 -0.97 28.92 -2.99
C GLU A 20 -0.49 30.35 -2.68
N ASP A 21 -1.11 30.96 -1.66
CA ASP A 21 -0.76 32.27 -1.12
C ASP A 21 0.66 32.23 -0.52
N THR A 22 1.57 33.02 -1.09
CA THR A 22 2.89 33.26 -0.51
C THR A 22 2.78 34.26 0.64
N CYS A 23 2.74 33.76 1.89
CA CYS A 23 3.05 34.56 3.07
C CYS A 23 4.36 34.05 3.70
N GLY A 24 5.31 34.98 3.91
CA GLY A 24 6.72 34.69 4.15
C GLY A 24 7.03 33.94 5.45
N LEU A 25 8.02 33.05 5.38
CA LEU A 25 8.61 32.40 6.54
C LEU A 25 10.03 32.93 6.78
N SER A 26 10.14 33.66 7.89
CA SER A 26 11.37 33.99 8.59
C SER A 26 12.03 32.69 9.09
N ALA A 27 13.34 32.56 8.86
CA ALA A 27 14.16 31.44 9.33
C ALA A 27 14.27 31.45 10.87
N ALA A 28 13.53 30.56 11.52
CA ALA A 28 13.81 30.09 12.87
C ALA A 28 13.93 28.56 12.81
N ASN A 29 15.01 28.01 13.38
CA ASN A 29 15.31 26.58 13.45
C ASN A 29 14.37 25.86 14.45
N ASP A 30 13.06 25.88 14.20
CA ASP A 30 12.12 24.93 14.80
C ASP A 30 12.07 23.70 13.89
N THR A 31 13.05 22.80 14.01
CA THR A 31 12.84 21.43 13.53
C THR A 31 11.88 20.78 14.53
N PRO A 32 10.62 20.52 14.17
CA PRO A 32 9.67 19.90 15.09
C PRO A 32 10.19 18.54 15.54
N ASP A 33 10.08 18.25 16.84
CA ASP A 33 10.50 16.97 17.42
C ASP A 33 9.62 15.84 16.87
N ILE A 34 10.17 15.04 15.97
CA ILE A 34 9.46 13.92 15.32
C ILE A 34 9.22 12.78 16.33
N PHE A 35 9.87 12.79 17.50
CA PHE A 35 9.68 11.79 18.54
C PHE A 35 8.53 12.10 19.51
N ASP A 36 7.93 13.30 19.44
CA ASP A 36 6.78 13.66 20.27
C ASP A 36 5.58 12.74 19.96
N GLU A 37 5.16 11.95 20.96
CA GLU A 37 4.01 11.04 20.88
C GLU A 37 2.66 11.76 20.81
N THR A 38 2.62 13.05 21.15
CA THR A 38 1.40 13.87 21.12
C THR A 38 1.18 14.59 19.79
N ARG A 39 2.10 14.40 18.84
CA ARG A 39 2.03 15.02 17.52
C ARG A 39 0.92 14.39 16.69
N ASP A 40 0.10 15.24 16.07
CA ASP A 40 -0.92 14.84 15.09
C ASP A 40 -0.23 14.51 13.76
N ASP A 41 0.52 13.41 13.74
CA ASP A 41 1.15 12.85 12.55
C ASP A 41 0.87 11.35 12.41
N HIS A 42 1.14 10.83 11.22
CA HIS A 42 0.85 9.44 10.89
C HIS A 42 2.07 8.51 11.08
N PHE A 43 3.12 8.97 11.77
CA PHE A 43 4.29 8.14 12.04
C PHE A 43 3.96 7.08 13.09
N ILE A 44 4.36 5.85 12.81
CA ILE A 44 4.26 4.73 13.74
C ILE A 44 5.48 4.73 14.63
N ARG A 45 5.24 4.72 15.95
CA ARG A 45 6.24 4.64 17.02
C ARG A 45 6.11 3.27 17.68
N ARG A 46 7.04 2.34 17.39
CA ARG A 46 7.00 0.94 17.88
C ARG A 46 8.40 0.45 18.22
N ASP A 47 8.59 -0.12 19.42
CA ASP A 47 9.86 -0.70 19.89
C ASP A 47 11.08 0.25 19.76
N GLY A 48 10.89 1.54 20.05
CA GLY A 48 11.94 2.56 19.94
C GLY A 48 12.28 2.96 18.50
N ARG A 49 11.46 2.57 17.53
CA ARG A 49 11.60 2.95 16.12
C ARG A 49 10.48 3.91 15.72
N VAL A 50 10.81 4.82 14.82
CA VAL A 50 9.86 5.73 14.18
C VAL A 50 9.91 5.49 12.67
N PHE A 51 8.77 5.15 12.08
CA PHE A 51 8.66 4.85 10.66
C PHE A 51 7.28 5.27 10.12
N ALA A 52 7.17 5.53 8.83
CA ALA A 52 5.96 6.06 8.21
C ALA A 52 4.82 5.02 8.10
N GLY A 53 5.16 3.73 8.01
CA GLY A 53 4.15 2.67 7.99
C GLY A 53 4.72 1.28 7.78
N THR A 54 3.86 0.27 7.90
CA THR A 54 4.22 -1.14 7.71
C THR A 54 3.78 -1.59 6.32
N HIS A 55 4.73 -2.08 5.52
CA HIS A 55 4.48 -2.60 4.19
C HIS A 55 4.74 -4.11 4.14
N LEU A 56 3.68 -4.88 3.90
CA LEU A 56 3.75 -6.32 3.71
C LEU A 56 3.82 -6.62 2.22
N ILE A 57 4.88 -7.33 1.83
CA ILE A 57 4.99 -7.99 0.52
C ILE A 57 4.48 -9.41 0.72
N ILE A 58 3.34 -9.72 0.12
CA ILE A 58 2.57 -10.94 0.38
C ILE A 58 2.51 -11.78 -0.89
N GLU A 59 2.97 -13.02 -0.77
CA GLU A 59 2.92 -14.04 -1.81
C GLU A 59 1.77 -15.00 -1.47
N VAL A 60 0.68 -14.97 -2.26
CA VAL A 60 -0.40 -15.97 -2.18
C VAL A 60 -0.06 -17.10 -3.13
N VAL A 61 0.12 -18.32 -2.61
CA VAL A 61 0.54 -19.50 -3.37
C VAL A 61 -0.56 -20.56 -3.35
N ASN A 62 -0.77 -21.25 -4.46
CA ASN A 62 -1.86 -22.22 -4.65
C ASN A 62 -3.25 -21.62 -4.39
N GLY A 63 -3.42 -20.32 -4.67
CA GLY A 63 -4.68 -19.62 -4.50
C GLY A 63 -5.71 -19.95 -5.59
N HIS A 64 -6.98 -19.92 -5.20
CA HIS A 64 -8.14 -20.08 -6.06
C HIS A 64 -8.89 -18.75 -6.26
N GLY A 65 -9.67 -18.60 -7.33
CA GLY A 65 -10.44 -17.36 -7.58
C GLY A 65 -9.59 -16.15 -7.99
N LEU A 66 -8.30 -16.34 -8.26
CA LEU A 66 -7.36 -15.28 -8.68
C LEU A 66 -7.68 -14.68 -10.05
N ASP A 67 -8.59 -15.31 -10.80
CA ASP A 67 -9.07 -14.85 -12.10
C ASP A 67 -10.32 -13.95 -11.98
N GLU A 68 -10.93 -13.86 -10.80
CA GLU A 68 -12.23 -13.21 -10.62
C GLU A 68 -12.06 -11.76 -10.14
N GLU A 69 -12.26 -10.80 -11.05
CA GLU A 69 -12.12 -9.36 -10.73
C GLU A 69 -13.00 -8.93 -9.55
N ALA A 70 -14.25 -9.37 -9.50
CA ALA A 70 -15.16 -9.07 -8.38
C ALA A 70 -14.67 -9.67 -7.05
N GLY A 71 -14.05 -10.86 -7.10
CA GLY A 71 -13.43 -11.51 -5.95
C GLY A 71 -12.25 -10.70 -5.40
N ILE A 72 -11.39 -10.18 -6.30
CA ILE A 72 -10.28 -9.29 -5.95
C ILE A 72 -10.78 -7.99 -5.30
N GLN A 73 -11.78 -7.33 -5.89
CA GLN A 73 -12.33 -6.11 -5.30
C GLN A 73 -12.97 -6.36 -3.93
N LYS A 74 -13.60 -7.52 -3.73
CA LYS A 74 -14.13 -7.93 -2.43
C LYS A 74 -12.99 -8.14 -1.42
N ALA A 75 -11.93 -8.87 -1.80
CA ALA A 75 -10.77 -9.09 -0.95
C ALA A 75 -10.12 -7.78 -0.49
N PHE A 76 -10.02 -6.78 -1.37
CA PHE A 76 -9.57 -5.43 -0.99
C PHE A 76 -10.46 -4.78 0.06
N ARG A 77 -11.79 -4.77 -0.13
CA ARG A 77 -12.73 -4.20 0.85
C ARG A 77 -12.65 -4.90 2.20
N ASP A 78 -12.54 -6.23 2.19
CA ASP A 78 -12.41 -7.04 3.39
C ASP A 78 -11.09 -6.76 4.12
N CYS A 79 -9.98 -6.62 3.38
CA CYS A 79 -8.68 -6.24 3.96
C CYS A 79 -8.75 -4.86 4.59
N VAL A 80 -9.28 -3.86 3.89
CA VAL A 80 -9.41 -2.50 4.41
C VAL A 80 -10.23 -2.49 5.71
N THR A 81 -11.37 -3.18 5.72
CA THR A 81 -12.24 -3.28 6.90
C THR A 81 -11.52 -3.97 8.06
N ALA A 82 -10.86 -5.11 7.81
CA ALA A 82 -10.18 -5.88 8.84
C ALA A 82 -9.00 -5.10 9.46
N CYS A 83 -8.22 -4.41 8.63
CA CYS A 83 -7.05 -3.65 9.06
C CYS A 83 -7.40 -2.31 9.69
N GLY A 84 -8.65 -1.84 9.61
CA GLY A 84 -9.06 -0.54 10.14
C GLY A 84 -8.58 0.64 9.30
N ALA A 85 -8.40 0.44 7.99
CA ALA A 85 -7.98 1.51 7.08
C ALA A 85 -9.20 2.18 6.41
N THR A 86 -8.97 3.33 5.77
CA THR A 86 -10.01 4.07 5.04
C THR A 86 -9.83 3.87 3.53
N LEU A 87 -10.83 3.27 2.87
CA LEU A 87 -10.84 3.09 1.42
C LEU A 87 -11.26 4.39 0.72
N LEU A 88 -10.48 4.84 -0.27
CA LEU A 88 -10.88 5.93 -1.16
C LEU A 88 -11.45 5.37 -2.47
N HIS A 89 -10.65 4.61 -3.20
CA HIS A 89 -11.00 4.12 -4.54
C HIS A 89 -10.44 2.71 -4.78
N ILE A 90 -11.11 1.94 -5.64
CA ILE A 90 -10.60 0.66 -6.15
C ILE A 90 -10.56 0.75 -7.66
N HIS A 91 -9.42 0.40 -8.24
CA HIS A 91 -9.24 0.24 -9.68
C HIS A 91 -8.74 -1.17 -9.96
N THR A 92 -9.40 -1.88 -10.85
CA THR A 92 -9.01 -3.23 -11.29
C THR A 92 -9.03 -3.31 -12.80
N HIS A 93 -8.24 -4.23 -13.33
CA HIS A 93 -8.26 -4.59 -14.73
C HIS A 93 -8.13 -6.10 -14.88
N LYS A 94 -9.13 -6.69 -15.51
CA LYS A 94 -9.16 -8.10 -15.90
C LYS A 94 -8.48 -8.29 -17.25
N PHE A 95 -7.47 -9.16 -17.31
CA PHE A 95 -6.78 -9.50 -18.55
C PHE A 95 -7.43 -10.70 -19.26
N SER A 96 -7.15 -10.80 -20.56
CA SER A 96 -7.46 -11.96 -21.39
C SER A 96 -6.14 -12.63 -21.83
N PRO A 97 -6.01 -13.97 -21.73
CA PRO A 97 -7.06 -14.92 -21.38
C PRO A 97 -7.39 -15.00 -19.88
N GLN A 98 -6.50 -14.53 -19.00
CA GLN A 98 -6.66 -14.65 -17.55
C GLN A 98 -5.77 -13.64 -16.80
N GLY A 99 -5.95 -13.54 -15.48
CA GLY A 99 -5.22 -12.64 -14.58
C GLY A 99 -5.97 -11.34 -14.28
N VAL A 100 -5.62 -10.72 -13.15
CA VAL A 100 -6.17 -9.44 -12.67
C VAL A 100 -5.02 -8.61 -12.10
N SER A 101 -4.97 -7.33 -12.50
CA SER A 101 -4.20 -6.31 -11.77
C SER A 101 -5.19 -5.42 -11.02
N GLY A 102 -4.82 -4.98 -9.82
CA GLY A 102 -5.68 -4.11 -9.04
C GLY A 102 -4.94 -3.26 -8.02
N VAL A 103 -5.53 -2.12 -7.68
CA VAL A 103 -5.09 -1.26 -6.59
C VAL A 103 -6.31 -0.71 -5.84
N ALA A 104 -6.29 -0.82 -4.52
CA ALA A 104 -7.13 -0.06 -3.62
C ALA A 104 -6.30 1.09 -3.06
N VAL A 105 -6.71 2.32 -3.37
CA VAL A 105 -6.11 3.54 -2.84
C VAL A 105 -6.75 3.82 -1.48
N LEU A 106 -5.91 3.93 -0.46
CA LEU A 106 -6.33 4.23 0.91
C LEU A 106 -6.03 5.71 1.21
N ALA A 107 -6.56 6.25 2.31
CA ALA A 107 -6.35 7.65 2.67
C ALA A 107 -4.87 8.08 2.62
N GLU A 108 -3.94 7.18 2.97
CA GLU A 108 -2.51 7.49 3.10
C GLU A 108 -1.58 6.39 2.55
N SER A 109 -2.13 5.37 1.89
CA SER A 109 -1.39 4.19 1.48
C SER A 109 -2.13 3.39 0.38
N HIS A 110 -1.84 2.10 0.22
CA HIS A 110 -2.49 1.27 -0.79
C HIS A 110 -2.49 -0.22 -0.46
N ILE A 111 -3.41 -0.95 -1.11
CA ILE A 111 -3.29 -2.39 -1.34
C ILE A 111 -3.18 -2.60 -2.86
N SER A 112 -2.24 -3.40 -3.34
CA SER A 112 -2.14 -3.73 -4.76
C SER A 112 -2.05 -5.23 -5.00
N VAL A 113 -2.40 -5.67 -6.21
CA VAL A 113 -2.29 -7.07 -6.63
C VAL A 113 -1.93 -7.21 -8.10
N HIS A 114 -1.14 -8.24 -8.39
CA HIS A 114 -1.03 -8.87 -9.69
C HIS A 114 -1.23 -10.39 -9.56
N THR A 115 -2.06 -10.99 -10.42
CA THR A 115 -2.37 -12.43 -10.36
C THR A 115 -1.92 -13.20 -11.61
N TRP A 116 -1.48 -14.44 -11.37
CA TRP A 116 -1.16 -15.48 -12.35
C TRP A 116 -1.96 -16.76 -12.03
N PRO A 117 -3.24 -16.81 -12.43
CA PRO A 117 -4.14 -17.93 -12.09
C PRO A 117 -3.66 -19.30 -12.59
N GLU A 118 -2.87 -19.34 -13.67
CA GLU A 118 -2.34 -20.55 -14.31
C GLU A 118 -1.43 -21.38 -13.38
N ILE A 119 -0.85 -20.72 -12.38
CA ILE A 119 0.00 -21.33 -11.36
C ILE A 119 -0.54 -21.07 -9.95
N GLY A 120 -1.78 -20.57 -9.82
CA GLY A 120 -2.40 -20.25 -8.54
C GLY A 120 -1.63 -19.21 -7.72
N TYR A 121 -1.07 -18.19 -8.38
CA TYR A 121 -0.20 -17.21 -7.72
C TYR A 121 -0.78 -15.80 -7.72
N GLY A 122 -0.69 -15.10 -6.60
CA GLY A 122 -1.01 -13.67 -6.48
C GLY A 122 0.07 -12.94 -5.69
N ALA A 123 0.64 -11.91 -6.29
CA ALA A 123 1.55 -10.98 -5.62
C ALA A 123 0.74 -9.81 -5.08
N PHE A 124 0.73 -9.63 -3.75
CA PHE A 124 0.02 -8.56 -3.07
C PHE A 124 0.99 -7.63 -2.34
N ASP A 125 0.72 -6.34 -2.42
CA ASP A 125 1.40 -5.31 -1.62
C ASP A 125 0.36 -4.71 -0.67
N VAL A 126 0.56 -4.82 0.64
CA VAL A 126 -0.31 -4.22 1.66
C VAL A 126 0.50 -3.21 2.45
N PHE A 127 0.37 -1.94 2.10
CA PHE A 127 1.04 -0.85 2.80
C PHE A 127 0.04 -0.04 3.61
N MET A 128 0.29 0.15 4.90
CA MET A 128 -0.58 0.92 5.79
C MET A 128 0.24 1.76 6.79
N CYS A 129 -0.30 2.94 7.11
CA CYS A 129 0.26 3.94 8.03
C CYS A 129 -0.68 4.13 9.24
N GLY A 130 -0.24 4.87 10.27
CA GLY A 130 -1.04 5.19 11.45
C GLY A 130 -1.49 3.95 12.24
N ASP A 131 -2.75 3.98 12.72
CA ASP A 131 -3.33 2.96 13.61
C ASP A 131 -3.78 1.66 12.90
N ALA A 132 -3.63 1.59 11.58
CA ALA A 132 -4.05 0.42 10.81
C ALA A 132 -3.13 -0.79 11.07
N ASP A 133 -3.73 -1.99 11.09
CA ASP A 133 -3.03 -3.25 11.32
C ASP A 133 -2.97 -4.10 10.03
N PRO A 134 -1.91 -3.96 9.21
CA PRO A 134 -1.83 -4.63 7.91
C PRO A 134 -1.72 -6.15 8.02
N TRP A 135 -1.29 -6.72 9.16
CA TRP A 135 -1.17 -8.17 9.31
C TRP A 135 -2.52 -8.88 9.27
N LYS A 136 -3.61 -8.19 9.62
CA LYS A 136 -4.97 -8.73 9.49
C LYS A 136 -5.36 -9.02 8.04
N ALA A 137 -4.72 -8.37 7.05
CA ALA A 137 -4.94 -8.67 5.64
C ALA A 137 -4.54 -10.11 5.29
N VAL A 138 -3.53 -10.68 5.95
CA VAL A 138 -3.04 -12.05 5.65
C VAL A 138 -4.16 -13.08 5.81
N ASP A 139 -4.87 -13.03 6.93
CA ASP A 139 -5.98 -13.95 7.19
C ASP A 139 -7.17 -13.72 6.25
N VAL A 140 -7.39 -12.49 5.81
CA VAL A 140 -8.39 -12.17 4.78
C VAL A 140 -8.00 -12.82 3.45
N LEU A 141 -6.75 -12.66 3.00
CA LEU A 141 -6.26 -13.20 1.73
C LEU A 141 -6.27 -14.73 1.73
N LYS A 142 -5.88 -15.39 2.84
CA LYS A 142 -6.00 -16.85 3.00
C LYS A 142 -7.41 -17.35 2.74
N ARG A 143 -8.41 -16.72 3.38
CA ARG A 143 -9.82 -17.07 3.20
C ARG A 143 -10.33 -16.73 1.79
N ALA A 144 -9.96 -15.56 1.28
CA ALA A 144 -10.43 -15.08 -0.03
C ALA A 144 -9.98 -15.98 -1.18
N PHE A 145 -8.75 -16.50 -1.11
CA PHE A 145 -8.17 -17.35 -2.16
C PHE A 145 -8.05 -18.82 -1.75
N ALA A 146 -8.72 -19.24 -0.68
CA ALA A 146 -8.80 -20.62 -0.21
C ALA A 146 -7.44 -21.34 -0.14
N THR A 147 -6.43 -20.68 0.42
CA THR A 147 -5.08 -21.26 0.60
C THR A 147 -4.48 -20.86 1.94
N ASP A 148 -3.69 -21.76 2.53
CA ASP A 148 -2.89 -21.49 3.73
C ASP A 148 -1.42 -21.14 3.41
N ASP A 149 -0.94 -21.39 2.18
CA ASP A 149 0.43 -21.03 1.74
C ASP A 149 0.46 -19.55 1.34
N VAL A 150 0.52 -18.70 2.36
CA VAL A 150 0.71 -17.25 2.22
C VAL A 150 2.01 -16.87 2.91
N ARG A 151 2.94 -16.31 2.13
CA ARG A 151 4.29 -15.93 2.60
C ARG A 151 4.37 -14.42 2.67
N VAL A 152 4.94 -13.91 3.75
CA VAL A 152 4.93 -12.48 4.03
C VAL A 152 6.33 -12.00 4.35
N LYS A 153 6.74 -10.92 3.70
CA LYS A 153 7.91 -10.14 4.09
C LYS A 153 7.45 -8.76 4.55
N GLU A 154 7.79 -8.41 5.78
CA GLU A 154 7.55 -7.08 6.32
C GLU A 154 8.68 -6.11 5.98
N LEU A 155 8.32 -4.90 5.60
CA LEU A 155 9.19 -3.76 5.40
C LEU A 155 8.65 -2.56 6.19
N LEU A 156 9.48 -1.98 7.06
CA LEU A 156 9.14 -0.74 7.76
C LEU A 156 9.53 0.45 6.89
N ARG A 157 8.53 1.18 6.38
CA ARG A 157 8.75 2.27 5.42
C ARG A 157 9.26 3.49 6.16
N GLY A 158 10.46 3.95 5.81
CA GLY A 158 11.09 5.10 6.48
C GLY A 158 11.77 4.78 7.82
N ASP A 159 11.91 3.50 8.17
CA ASP A 159 12.69 3.09 9.34
C ASP A 159 14.14 3.59 9.23
N GLY A 160 14.67 4.12 10.33
CA GLY A 160 16.02 4.69 10.40
C GLY A 160 16.23 6.03 9.69
N LEU A 161 15.19 6.63 9.07
CA LEU A 161 15.31 8.01 8.55
C LEU A 161 15.23 9.04 9.67
N VAL A 162 14.42 8.76 10.69
CA VAL A 162 14.32 9.58 11.90
C VAL A 162 15.19 8.90 12.96
N THR A 163 16.47 9.26 12.99
CA THR A 163 17.36 8.88 14.08
C THR A 163 17.39 10.03 15.09
N GLY A 164 17.41 9.70 16.38
CA GLY A 164 17.51 10.69 17.44
C GLY A 164 18.85 11.41 17.39
N ALA A 165 19.00 12.39 16.51
CA ALA A 165 20.05 13.39 16.59
C ALA A 165 19.63 14.47 17.62
N ALA A 166 19.54 14.04 18.87
CA ALA A 166 19.66 14.89 20.05
C ALA A 166 20.49 14.16 21.14
N ALA A 167 21.48 13.38 20.70
CA ALA A 167 22.54 12.84 21.55
C ALA A 167 23.92 13.25 21.01
N ALA A 168 24.16 14.57 20.96
CA ALA A 168 25.47 15.22 21.08
C ALA A 168 25.28 16.74 21.26
#